data_AF-A0A3N5U2B8-F1
#
_entry.id   AF-A0A3N5U2B8-F1
#
_cell.length_a   1.000
_cell.length_b   1.000
_cell.length_c   1.000
_cell.angle_alpha   90.00
_cell.angle_beta   90.00
_cell.angle_gamma   90.00
#
_symmetry.space_group_name_H-M   'P 1'
#
loop_
_entity.id
_entity.type
_entity.pdbx_description
1 polymer ?
#
loop_
_entity_poly.entity_id
_entity_poly.type
_entity_poly.pdbx_seq_one_letter_code
_entity_poly.pdbx_strand_id
1 'polypeptide(L)'
;MKKGAFLWMGVLVLVSLIFLMVPSSQAQTKEEKQFMKEHSKEMTTFMEKCSGCHSLQRIMAKKASKEEWDKVLAIMAGKPHANISAEELKRIQKWIEFMQSTLPPGP
;
A
#
# COMPACT_ATOMS: atom_id res chain seq x y z
N MET A 1 -54.95 9.01 -29.12
CA MET A 1 -53.58 9.50 -28.90
C MET A 1 -53.12 9.15 -27.48
N LYS A 2 -52.64 7.92 -27.19
CA LYS A 2 -52.20 7.51 -25.83
C LYS A 2 -51.04 6.48 -25.83
N LYS A 3 -50.32 6.30 -26.94
CA LYS A 3 -49.29 5.26 -27.08
C LYS A 3 -47.88 5.68 -26.62
N GLY A 4 -47.64 6.98 -26.43
CA GLY A 4 -46.31 7.53 -26.09
C GLY A 4 -45.91 7.47 -24.61
N ALA A 5 -46.88 7.52 -23.69
CA ALA A 5 -46.60 7.53 -22.25
C ALA A 5 -46.12 6.17 -21.70
N PHE A 6 -46.59 5.07 -22.30
CA PHE A 6 -46.24 3.72 -21.87
C PHE A 6 -44.81 3.32 -22.24
N LEU A 7 -44.27 3.81 -23.37
CA LEU A 7 -42.87 3.57 -23.73
C LEU A 7 -41.90 4.31 -22.79
N TRP A 8 -42.26 5.51 -22.35
CA TRP A 8 -41.36 6.34 -21.53
C TRP A 8 -41.27 5.85 -20.08
N MET A 9 -42.37 5.37 -19.52
CA MET A 9 -42.40 4.71 -18.21
C MET A 9 -41.59 3.40 -18.21
N GLY A 10 -41.65 2.60 -19.27
CA GLY A 10 -40.87 1.37 -19.40
C GLY A 10 -39.36 1.60 -19.46
N VAL A 11 -38.91 2.64 -20.17
CA VAL A 11 -37.50 3.03 -20.23
C VAL A 11 -37.00 3.54 -18.87
N LEU A 12 -37.80 4.33 -18.15
CA LEU A 12 -37.44 4.84 -16.82
C LEU A 12 -37.32 3.73 -15.77
N VAL A 13 -38.17 2.71 -15.84
CA VAL A 13 -38.10 1.53 -14.95
C VAL A 13 -36.86 0.69 -15.27
N LEU A 14 -36.53 0.49 -16.55
CA LEU A 14 -35.31 -0.21 -16.96
C LEU A 14 -34.04 0.53 -16.55
N VAL A 15 -33.99 1.86 -16.69
CA VAL A 15 -32.86 2.69 -16.25
C VAL A 15 -32.72 2.69 -14.72
N SER A 16 -33.83 2.68 -13.97
CA SER A 16 -33.80 2.55 -12.50
C SER A 16 -33.26 1.19 -12.03
N LEU A 17 -33.63 0.10 -12.73
CA LEU A 17 -33.15 -1.25 -12.40
C LEU A 17 -31.66 -1.42 -12.69
N ILE A 18 -31.13 -0.76 -13.74
CA ILE A 18 -29.70 -0.77 -14.07
C ILE A 18 -28.86 -0.06 -12.98
N PHE A 19 -29.40 1.00 -12.36
CA PHE A 19 -28.72 1.71 -11.27
C PHE A 19 -28.61 0.90 -9.98
N LEU A 20 -29.52 -0.05 -9.73
CA LEU A 20 -29.49 -0.93 -8.55
C LEU A 20 -28.40 -2.01 -8.64
N MET A 21 -27.85 -2.28 -9.83
CA MET A 21 -26.80 -3.28 -10.05
C MET A 21 -25.38 -2.69 -10.16
N VAL A 22 -25.17 -1.39 -9.96
CA VAL A 22 -23.82 -0.80 -9.94
C VAL A 22 -23.17 -1.09 -8.58
N PRO A 23 -22.17 -1.99 -8.49
CA PRO A 23 -21.49 -2.24 -7.22
C PRO A 23 -20.76 -0.98 -6.77
N SER A 24 -20.80 -0.71 -5.46
CA SER A 24 -20.16 0.42 -4.76
C SER A 24 -18.63 0.35 -4.84
N SER A 25 -18.03 0.50 -6.02
CA SER A 25 -16.57 0.44 -6.22
C SER A 25 -15.82 1.68 -5.74
N GLN A 26 -16.53 2.79 -5.48
CA GLN A 26 -15.88 4.07 -5.19
C GLN A 26 -15.27 4.16 -3.78
N ALA A 27 -15.78 3.42 -2.78
CA ALA A 27 -15.27 3.50 -1.41
C ALA A 27 -13.90 2.81 -1.25
N GLN A 28 -13.73 1.61 -1.81
CA GLN A 28 -12.48 0.85 -1.70
C GLN A 28 -11.29 1.60 -2.32
N THR A 29 -11.50 2.26 -3.46
CA THR A 29 -10.42 3.01 -4.14
C THR A 29 -9.95 4.24 -3.37
N LYS A 30 -10.77 4.79 -2.47
CA LYS A 30 -10.46 6.03 -1.75
C LYS A 30 -9.56 5.74 -0.55
N GLU A 31 -9.84 4.66 0.17
CA GLU A 31 -9.00 4.18 1.27
C GLU A 31 -7.65 3.67 0.77
N GLU A 32 -7.61 2.90 -0.32
CA GLU A 32 -6.36 2.46 -0.95
C GLU A 32 -5.50 3.64 -1.41
N LYS A 33 -6.10 4.67 -2.04
CA LYS A 33 -5.37 5.88 -2.45
C LYS A 33 -4.81 6.65 -1.27
N GLN A 34 -5.57 6.74 -0.18
CA GLN A 34 -5.12 7.43 1.03
C GLN A 34 -3.96 6.66 1.69
N PHE A 35 -4.07 5.34 1.78
CA PHE A 35 -3.03 4.46 2.29
C PHE A 35 -1.72 4.59 1.49
N MET A 36 -1.80 4.49 0.16
CA MET A 36 -0.63 4.64 -0.70
C MET A 36 0.00 6.03 -0.55
N LYS A 37 -0.81 7.08 -0.42
CA LYS A 37 -0.29 8.43 -0.19
C LYS A 37 0.47 8.54 1.13
N GLU A 38 -0.07 7.98 2.20
CA GLU A 38 0.50 8.06 3.54
C GLU A 38 1.83 7.30 3.67
N HIS A 39 1.96 6.14 3.03
CA HIS A 39 3.13 5.27 3.16
C HIS A 39 4.08 5.27 1.96
N SER A 40 3.74 5.97 0.87
CA SER A 40 4.53 5.96 -0.37
C SER A 40 6.00 6.31 -0.16
N LYS A 41 6.31 7.31 0.68
CA LYS A 41 7.69 7.78 0.86
C LYS A 41 8.55 6.76 1.59
N GLU A 42 8.01 6.15 2.64
CA GLU A 42 8.65 5.10 3.43
C GLU A 42 8.88 3.86 2.56
N MET A 43 7.85 3.42 1.83
CA MET A 43 7.94 2.30 0.90
C MET A 43 8.99 2.55 -0.19
N THR A 44 8.93 3.69 -0.88
CA THR A 44 9.88 4.01 -1.96
C THR A 44 11.31 4.07 -1.44
N THR A 45 11.54 4.73 -0.30
CA THR A 45 12.88 4.80 0.31
C THR A 45 13.40 3.39 0.64
N PHE A 46 12.57 2.53 1.22
CA PHE A 46 12.92 1.14 1.51
C PHE A 46 13.27 0.37 0.23
N MET A 47 12.42 0.46 -0.79
CA MET A 47 12.61 -0.25 -2.05
C MET A 47 13.92 0.18 -2.74
N GLU A 48 14.16 1.48 -2.86
CA GLU A 48 15.36 2.02 -3.53
C GLU A 48 16.65 1.67 -2.79
N LYS A 49 16.65 1.78 -1.45
CA LYS A 49 17.88 1.60 -0.66
C LYS A 49 18.20 0.15 -0.35
N CYS A 50 17.19 -0.70 -0.19
CA CYS A 50 17.40 -2.06 0.32
C CYS A 50 17.37 -3.12 -0.79
N SER A 51 16.62 -2.92 -1.88
CA SER A 51 16.50 -3.93 -2.95
C SER A 51 17.71 -4.01 -3.89
N GLY A 52 18.54 -2.97 -3.94
CA GLY A 52 19.70 -2.92 -4.83
C GLY A 52 20.81 -3.91 -4.48
N CYS A 53 20.95 -4.28 -3.21
CA CYS A 53 21.99 -5.21 -2.72
C CYS A 53 21.44 -6.49 -2.09
N HIS A 54 20.15 -6.51 -1.72
CA HIS A 54 19.52 -7.62 -1.00
C HIS A 54 18.15 -7.94 -1.60
N SER A 55 17.76 -9.21 -1.56
CA SER A 55 16.39 -9.58 -1.87
C SER A 55 15.45 -9.11 -0.75
N LEU A 56 14.27 -8.61 -1.13
CA LEU A 56 13.25 -8.19 -0.18
C LEU A 56 12.78 -9.35 0.70
N GLN A 57 12.72 -10.57 0.15
CA GLN A 57 12.40 -11.77 0.89
C GLN A 57 13.34 -11.98 2.09
N ARG A 58 14.66 -11.80 1.89
CA ARG A 58 15.64 -11.93 2.99
C ARG A 58 15.40 -10.89 4.09
N ILE A 59 15.07 -9.66 3.69
CA ILE A 59 14.83 -8.56 4.62
C ILE A 59 13.54 -8.83 5.43
N MET A 60 12.46 -9.24 4.76
CA MET A 60 11.17 -9.50 5.38
C MET A 60 11.13 -10.79 6.22
N ALA A 61 11.97 -11.79 5.91
CA ALA A 61 12.10 -13.01 6.70
C ALA A 61 12.74 -12.77 8.07
N LYS A 62 13.46 -11.65 8.26
CA LYS A 62 14.12 -11.35 9.53
C LYS A 62 13.09 -10.87 10.57
N LYS A 63 12.85 -11.70 11.57
CA LYS A 63 12.17 -11.32 12.82
C LYS A 63 13.21 -10.71 13.76
N ALA A 64 12.97 -9.47 14.18
CA ALA A 64 13.84 -8.70 15.05
C ALA A 64 13.02 -7.56 15.68
N SER A 65 13.39 -7.13 16.88
CA SER A 65 12.81 -5.95 17.52
C SER A 65 13.17 -4.67 16.77
N LYS A 66 12.50 -3.57 17.12
CA LYS A 66 12.80 -2.26 16.56
C LYS A 66 14.28 -1.88 16.79
N GLU A 67 14.79 -2.08 18.01
CA GLU A 67 16.16 -1.75 18.41
C GLU A 67 17.20 -2.64 17.70
N GLU A 68 16.85 -3.90 17.45
CA GLU A 68 17.69 -4.80 16.68
C GLU A 68 17.76 -4.39 15.20
N TRP A 69 16.65 -3.94 14.63
CA TRP A 69 16.62 -3.37 13.29
C TRP A 69 17.39 -2.06 13.20
N ASP A 70 17.28 -1.17 14.19
CA ASP A 70 18.06 0.08 14.24
C ASP A 70 19.57 -0.21 14.13
N LYS A 71 20.06 -1.25 14.84
CA LYS A 71 21.46 -1.71 14.74
C LYS A 71 21.80 -2.25 13.35
N VAL A 72 20.93 -3.08 12.76
CA VAL A 72 21.12 -3.66 11.43
C VAL A 72 21.21 -2.55 10.38
N LEU A 73 20.28 -1.60 10.42
CA LEU A 73 20.23 -0.50 9.47
C LEU A 73 21.44 0.42 9.61
N ALA A 74 21.91 0.70 10.83
CA ALA A 74 23.15 1.44 11.06
C ALA A 74 24.37 0.74 10.43
N ILE A 75 24.45 -0.59 10.57
CA ILE A 75 25.50 -1.39 9.91
C ILE A 75 25.40 -1.28 8.39
N MET A 76 24.19 -1.37 7.81
CA MET A 76 24.01 -1.28 6.36
C MET A 76 24.33 0.11 5.81
N ALA A 77 23.93 1.18 6.51
CA ALA A 77 24.27 2.54 6.14
C ALA A 77 25.79 2.80 6.13
N GLY A 78 26.54 2.13 7.01
CA GLY A 78 28.00 2.20 7.06
C GLY A 78 28.72 1.39 5.97
N LYS A 79 28.02 0.60 5.14
CA LYS A 79 28.67 -0.18 4.07
C LYS A 79 29.05 0.73 2.88
N PRO A 80 30.16 0.40 2.18
CA PRO A 80 30.53 1.10 0.96
C PRO A 80 29.36 1.15 -0.03
N HIS A 81 29.17 2.30 -0.67
CA HIS A 81 28.14 2.55 -1.70
C HIS A 81 26.69 2.46 -1.22
N ALA A 82 26.41 2.27 0.08
CA ALA A 82 25.04 2.24 0.58
C ALA A 82 24.32 3.59 0.45
N ASN A 83 25.05 4.70 0.67
CA ASN A 83 24.56 6.08 0.54
C ASN A 83 23.16 6.30 1.18
N ILE A 84 23.03 5.92 2.45
CA ILE A 84 21.78 6.01 3.22
C ILE A 84 21.92 7.12 4.27
N SER A 85 21.08 8.15 4.21
CA SER A 85 21.07 9.23 5.21
C SER A 85 20.36 8.83 6.51
N ALA A 86 20.54 9.62 7.57
CA ALA A 86 19.85 9.40 8.85
C ALA A 86 18.31 9.52 8.74
N GLU A 87 17.83 10.38 7.85
CA GLU A 87 16.41 10.59 7.55
C GLU A 87 15.85 9.41 6.75
N GLU A 88 16.63 8.87 5.82
CA GLU A 88 16.28 7.66 5.09
C GLU A 88 16.22 6.45 6.01
N LEU A 89 17.17 6.32 6.95
CA LEU A 89 17.14 5.28 7.99
C LEU A 89 15.83 5.31 8.79
N LYS A 90 15.38 6.50 9.22
CA LYS A 90 14.10 6.65 9.94
C LYS A 90 12.91 6.20 9.09
N ARG A 91 12.89 6.55 7.80
CA ARG A 91 11.82 6.12 6.88
C ARG A 91 11.81 4.62 6.66
N ILE A 92 12.99 4.03 6.47
CA ILE A 92 13.18 2.58 6.31
C ILE A 92 12.70 1.84 7.57
N GLN A 93 13.10 2.31 8.75
CA GLN A 93 12.69 1.72 10.03
C GLN A 93 11.17 1.72 10.18
N LYS A 94 10.53 2.86 9.90
CA LYS A 94 9.06 3.00 9.96
C LYS A 94 8.36 2.04 8.98
N TRP A 95 8.93 1.82 7.79
CA TRP A 95 8.39 0.85 6.84
C TRP A 95 8.52 -0.59 7.34
N ILE A 96 9.68 -0.97 7.89
CA ILE A 96 9.91 -2.32 8.42
C ILE A 96 8.95 -2.62 9.57
N GLU A 97 8.76 -1.68 10.49
CA GLU A 97 7.82 -1.81 11.60
C GLU A 97 6.36 -1.97 11.13
N PHE A 98 5.97 -1.19 10.12
CA PHE A 98 4.67 -1.35 9.46
C PHE A 98 4.51 -2.75 8.85
N MET A 99 5.51 -3.23 8.10
CA MET A 99 5.46 -4.57 7.48
C MET A 99 5.42 -5.69 8.53
N GLN A 100 6.17 -5.56 9.62
CA GLN A 100 6.20 -6.56 10.69
C GLN A 100 4.93 -6.59 11.55
N SER A 101 4.22 -5.47 11.68
CA SER A 101 2.95 -5.40 12.41
C SER A 101 1.75 -5.87 11.58
N THR A 102 1.85 -5.80 10.24
CA THR A 102 0.75 -6.15 9.33
C THR A 102 0.86 -7.53 8.71
N LEU A 103 2.08 -8.09 8.59
CA LEU A 103 2.27 -9.45 8.08
C LEU A 103 2.09 -10.47 9.20
N PRO A 104 1.25 -11.52 9.02
CA PRO A 104 1.20 -12.62 9.96
C PRO A 104 2.57 -13.32 10.04
N PRO A 105 2.97 -13.86 11.21
CA PRO A 105 4.20 -14.62 11.31
C PRO A 105 4.14 -15.76 10.27
N GLY A 106 5.12 -15.77 9.35
CA GLY A 106 5.23 -16.84 8.35
C GLY A 106 5.26 -18.22 9.02
N PRO A 107 4.82 -19.28 8.30
CA PRO A 107 4.72 -20.64 8.81
C PRO A 107 6.06 -21.18 9.34
#